data_AF-A0A286BV34-F1
#
_entry.id   AF-A0A286BV34-F1
#
_cell.length_a   1.000
_cell.length_b   1.000
_cell.length_c   1.000
_cell.angle_alpha   90.00
_cell.angle_beta   90.00
_cell.angle_gamma   90.00
#
_symmetry.space_group_name_H-M   'P 1'
#
loop_
_entity.id
_entity.type
_entity.pdbx_description
1 polymer ?
#
loop_
_entity_poly.entity_id
_entity_poly.type
_entity_poly.pdbx_seq_one_letter_code
_entity_poly.pdbx_strand_id
1 'polypeptide(L)'
;MGVEFHITRAEFWAENDDNQISSDEWFNIINSDPELSLSPRNGEFNAIWNGGGSDGEDWLDWSEGNIYTKWPPTPLYRKMLQISHKLNAKVMDDDGTIYETPDAWQYNPKSCVATASVDTTNGRKMAEERNAIQCFLSLFGLKKR
;
A
#
# COMPACT_ATOMS: atom_id res chain seq x y z
N MET A 1 -17.91 -7.34 -5.61
CA MET A 1 -17.01 -6.92 -6.69
C MET A 1 -15.95 -6.05 -6.06
N GLY A 2 -14.76 -6.62 -5.87
CA GLY A 2 -13.63 -5.95 -5.25
C GLY A 2 -12.33 -6.56 -5.74
N VAL A 3 -11.24 -5.80 -5.69
CA VAL A 3 -9.92 -6.31 -6.08
C VAL A 3 -9.27 -7.01 -4.90
N GLU A 4 -8.65 -8.14 -5.18
CA GLU A 4 -7.87 -8.91 -4.20
C GLU A 4 -6.42 -8.91 -4.65
N PHE A 5 -5.52 -8.68 -3.71
CA PHE A 5 -4.09 -8.69 -3.97
C PHE A 5 -3.48 -9.86 -3.23
N HIS A 6 -2.62 -10.59 -3.93
CA HIS A 6 -1.93 -11.78 -3.47
C HIS A 6 -0.42 -11.55 -3.54
N ILE A 7 0.29 -11.91 -2.48
CA ILE A 7 1.73 -12.15 -2.49
C ILE A 7 1.91 -13.63 -2.75
N THR A 8 2.55 -13.96 -3.88
CA THR A 8 2.73 -15.33 -4.33
C THR A 8 4.09 -15.51 -5.01
N ARG A 9 4.65 -16.72 -4.99
CA ARG A 9 5.83 -17.08 -5.79
C ARG A 9 5.46 -17.76 -7.12
N ALA A 10 4.22 -18.22 -7.24
CA ALA A 10 3.72 -18.93 -8.40
C ALA A 10 3.60 -18.02 -9.62
N GLU A 11 3.52 -18.61 -10.82
CA GLU A 11 3.25 -17.84 -12.04
C GLU A 11 1.90 -17.13 -11.97
N PHE A 12 0.88 -17.84 -11.49
CA PHE A 12 -0.46 -17.32 -11.20
C PHE A 12 -0.84 -17.67 -9.76
N TRP A 13 -1.49 -16.75 -9.03
CA TRP A 13 -1.72 -16.89 -7.59
C TRP A 13 -2.52 -18.14 -7.20
N ALA A 14 -3.47 -18.56 -8.05
CA ALA A 14 -4.34 -19.71 -7.78
C ALA A 14 -3.69 -21.07 -8.11
N GLU A 15 -2.53 -21.07 -8.78
CA GLU A 15 -1.80 -22.27 -9.21
C GLU A 15 -0.46 -22.36 -8.46
N ASN A 16 -0.50 -22.34 -7.12
CA ASN A 16 0.68 -22.18 -6.29
C ASN A 16 1.17 -23.44 -5.58
N ASP A 17 0.62 -24.62 -5.87
CA ASP A 17 0.93 -25.89 -5.19
C ASP A 17 2.44 -26.16 -5.04
N ASP A 18 3.23 -25.87 -6.07
CA ASP A 18 4.69 -26.09 -6.07
C ASP A 18 5.50 -24.89 -5.54
N ASN A 19 4.85 -23.75 -5.25
CA ASN A 19 5.49 -22.46 -4.96
C ASN A 19 4.86 -21.76 -3.74
N GLN A 20 4.37 -22.52 -2.77
CA GLN A 20 3.71 -21.97 -1.60
C GLN A 20 4.68 -21.19 -0.68
N ILE A 21 4.17 -20.11 -0.09
CA ILE A 21 4.77 -19.47 1.08
C ILE A 21 4.29 -20.24 2.30
N SER A 22 5.20 -20.76 3.13
CA SER A 22 4.75 -21.51 4.30
C SER A 22 4.19 -20.59 5.38
N SER A 23 3.33 -21.12 6.25
CA SER A 23 2.84 -20.41 7.43
C SER A 23 3.98 -19.96 8.36
N ASP A 24 5.06 -20.75 8.45
CA ASP A 24 6.24 -20.43 9.25
C ASP A 24 7.02 -19.24 8.68
N GLU A 25 7.15 -19.16 7.35
CA GLU A 25 7.74 -17.99 6.69
C GLU A 25 6.93 -16.73 6.96
N TRP A 26 5.60 -16.85 6.89
CA TRP A 26 4.72 -15.75 7.23
C TRP A 26 4.82 -15.31 8.69
N PHE A 27 4.85 -16.25 9.63
CA PHE A 27 5.09 -15.93 11.05
C PHE A 27 6.43 -15.24 11.28
N ASN A 28 7.49 -15.67 10.59
CA ASN A 28 8.79 -15.03 10.70
C ASN A 28 8.72 -13.56 10.21
N ILE A 29 7.96 -13.27 9.16
CA ILE A 29 7.72 -11.89 8.72
C ILE A 29 7.00 -11.10 9.81
N ILE A 30 5.88 -11.60 10.34
CA ILE A 30 5.12 -10.93 11.41
C ILE A 30 6.02 -10.65 12.62
N ASN A 31 6.76 -11.65 13.09
CA ASN A 31 7.63 -11.52 14.26
C ASN A 31 8.81 -10.57 14.04
N SER A 32 9.29 -10.42 12.79
CA SER A 32 10.38 -9.53 12.44
C SER A 32 9.95 -8.07 12.23
N ASP A 33 8.66 -7.83 12.00
CA ASP A 33 8.13 -6.54 11.57
C ASP A 33 7.26 -5.91 12.65
N PRO A 34 7.74 -4.86 13.34
CA PRO A 34 7.02 -4.28 14.48
C PRO A 34 5.70 -3.59 14.08
N GLU A 35 5.48 -3.35 12.78
CA GLU A 35 4.22 -2.79 12.29
C GLU A 35 3.16 -3.88 12.05
N LEU A 36 3.53 -5.16 12.01
CA LEU A 36 2.60 -6.26 11.86
C LEU A 36 2.29 -6.87 13.22
N SER A 37 1.04 -7.28 13.41
CA SER A 37 0.60 -7.93 14.64
C SER A 37 -0.41 -9.02 14.32
N LEU A 38 -0.16 -10.22 14.83
CA LEU A 38 -1.09 -11.33 14.66
C LEU A 38 -2.43 -11.01 15.34
N SER A 39 -3.53 -11.25 14.63
CA SER A 39 -4.88 -11.07 15.12
C SER A 39 -5.69 -12.34 14.85
N PRO A 40 -5.74 -13.29 15.81
CA PRO A 40 -6.43 -14.56 15.61
C PRO A 40 -7.96 -14.44 15.50
N ARG A 41 -8.51 -13.21 15.49
CA ARG A 41 -9.95 -12.94 15.44
C ARG A 41 -10.58 -13.41 14.13
N ASN A 42 -9.84 -13.33 13.02
CA ASN A 42 -10.33 -13.63 11.68
C ASN A 42 -9.68 -14.87 11.04
N GLY A 43 -8.70 -15.48 11.72
CA GLY A 43 -7.93 -16.62 11.23
C GLY A 43 -6.62 -16.77 12.02
N GLU A 44 -6.10 -17.99 12.11
CA GLU A 44 -4.87 -18.29 12.87
C GLU A 44 -3.65 -17.49 12.37
N PHE A 45 -3.61 -17.21 11.07
CA PHE A 45 -2.51 -16.52 10.40
C PHE A 45 -2.89 -15.09 9.96
N ASN A 46 -4.01 -14.57 10.45
CA ASN A 46 -4.41 -13.21 10.14
C ASN A 46 -3.52 -12.21 10.89
N ALA A 47 -3.07 -11.17 10.20
CA ALA A 47 -2.28 -10.09 10.75
C ALA A 47 -2.89 -8.73 10.43
N ILE A 48 -2.75 -7.81 11.37
CA ILE A 48 -3.08 -6.40 11.22
C ILE A 48 -1.80 -5.63 10.99
N TRP A 49 -1.83 -4.71 10.02
CA TRP A 49 -0.75 -3.77 9.78
C TRP A 49 -1.09 -2.41 10.39
N ASN A 50 -0.24 -1.94 11.30
CA ASN A 50 -0.44 -0.72 12.08
C ASN A 50 0.32 0.49 11.50
N GLY A 51 1.00 0.34 10.34
CA GLY A 51 1.81 1.41 9.74
C GLY A 51 1.02 2.49 9.00
N GLY A 52 -0.22 2.21 8.59
CA GLY A 52 -1.06 3.11 7.79
C GLY A 52 -1.81 4.19 8.59
N GLY A 53 -1.76 4.15 9.92
CA GLY A 53 -2.57 5.03 10.78
C GLY A 53 -4.08 4.78 10.69
N SER A 54 -4.48 3.62 10.13
CA SER A 54 -5.83 3.07 10.22
C SER A 54 -5.94 2.22 11.47
N ASP A 55 -7.02 2.37 12.23
CA ASP A 55 -7.28 1.62 13.46
C ASP A 55 -7.66 0.17 13.15
N GLY A 56 -6.68 -0.64 12.73
CA GLY A 56 -6.85 -2.07 12.50
C GLY A 56 -7.69 -2.47 11.28
N GLU A 57 -7.92 -1.55 10.34
CA GLU A 57 -8.64 -1.83 9.09
C GLU A 57 -7.75 -2.46 8.02
N ASP A 58 -6.44 -2.22 8.11
CA ASP A 58 -5.44 -2.77 7.19
C ASP A 58 -5.00 -4.15 7.66
N TRP A 59 -5.48 -5.20 6.99
CA TRP A 59 -5.18 -6.59 7.34
C TRP A 59 -4.53 -7.34 6.18
N LEU A 60 -3.74 -8.35 6.52
CA LEU A 60 -3.16 -9.34 5.64
C LEU A 60 -3.46 -10.71 6.23
N ASP A 61 -3.85 -11.66 5.40
CA ASP A 61 -4.10 -13.03 5.85
C ASP A 61 -3.31 -14.02 5.02
N TRP A 62 -2.94 -15.14 5.63
CA TRP A 62 -2.28 -16.24 4.92
C TRP A 62 -3.28 -17.35 4.70
N SER A 63 -3.41 -17.80 3.45
CA SER A 63 -4.29 -18.89 3.05
C SER A 63 -3.69 -19.64 1.88
N GLU A 64 -3.70 -20.97 1.96
CA GLU A 64 -3.29 -21.88 0.88
C GLU A 64 -1.93 -21.50 0.25
N GLY A 65 -0.97 -21.06 1.07
CA GLY A 65 0.38 -20.73 0.59
C GLY A 65 0.52 -19.32 -0.03
N ASN A 66 -0.50 -18.48 0.04
CA ASN A 66 -0.46 -17.08 -0.38
C ASN A 66 -0.74 -16.14 0.81
N ILE A 67 -0.24 -14.92 0.74
CA ILE A 67 -0.66 -13.83 1.63
C ILE A 67 -1.56 -12.89 0.84
N TYR A 68 -2.74 -12.53 1.36
CA TYR A 68 -3.70 -11.73 0.60
C TYR A 68 -4.41 -10.67 1.42
N THR A 69 -5.00 -9.72 0.72
CA THR A 69 -5.89 -8.69 1.27
C THR A 69 -6.88 -8.21 0.21
N LYS A 70 -7.90 -7.44 0.62
CA LYS A 70 -8.91 -6.88 -0.27
C LYS A 70 -8.87 -5.37 -0.24
N TRP A 71 -8.87 -4.74 -1.42
CA TRP A 71 -8.82 -3.28 -1.58
C TRP A 71 -7.72 -2.59 -0.75
N PRO A 72 -6.44 -3.00 -0.91
CA PRO A 72 -5.38 -2.41 -0.10
C PRO A 72 -5.28 -0.90 -0.37
N PRO A 73 -5.27 -0.03 0.66
CA PRO A 73 -4.90 1.36 0.44
C PRO A 73 -3.45 1.44 -0.04
N THR A 74 -3.09 2.53 -0.73
CA THR A 74 -1.73 2.70 -1.29
C THR A 74 -0.60 2.41 -0.29
N PRO A 75 -0.69 2.83 1.00
CA PRO A 75 0.34 2.50 1.98
C PRO A 75 0.45 0.99 2.24
N LEU A 76 -0.69 0.28 2.38
CA LEU A 76 -0.70 -1.17 2.59
C LEU A 76 -0.14 -1.90 1.36
N TYR A 77 -0.52 -1.49 0.15
CA TYR A 77 0.06 -2.03 -1.08
C TYR A 77 1.59 -1.89 -1.12
N ARG A 78 2.13 -0.73 -0.74
CA ARG A 78 3.59 -0.54 -0.65
C ARG A 78 4.22 -1.43 0.41
N LYS A 79 3.52 -1.69 1.52
CA LYS A 79 3.96 -2.67 2.52
C LYS A 79 3.97 -4.08 1.94
N MET A 80 2.97 -4.46 1.14
CA MET A 80 2.94 -5.75 0.44
C MET A 80 4.14 -5.93 -0.48
N LEU A 81 4.56 -4.90 -1.22
CA LEU A 81 5.80 -4.95 -2.02
C LEU A 81 7.02 -5.26 -1.14
N GLN A 82 7.17 -4.58 0.00
CA GLN A 82 8.28 -4.84 0.92
C GLN A 82 8.28 -6.28 1.45
N ILE A 83 7.10 -6.80 1.83
CA ILE A 83 6.95 -8.18 2.28
C ILE A 83 7.30 -9.16 1.15
N SER A 84 6.83 -8.90 -0.06
CA SER A 84 7.10 -9.75 -1.22
C SER A 84 8.61 -9.87 -1.50
N HIS A 85 9.36 -8.77 -1.39
CA HIS A 85 10.81 -8.80 -1.53
C HIS A 85 11.50 -9.63 -0.45
N LYS A 86 11.04 -9.55 0.81
CA LYS A 86 11.59 -10.37 1.92
C LYS A 86 11.34 -11.86 1.70
N LEU A 87 10.23 -12.22 1.04
CA LEU A 87 9.83 -13.60 0.77
C LEU A 87 10.29 -14.13 -0.59
N ASN A 88 11.03 -13.32 -1.37
CA ASN A 88 11.37 -13.58 -2.77
C ASN A 88 10.13 -13.98 -3.60
N ALA A 89 9.05 -13.20 -3.43
CA ALA A 89 7.75 -13.37 -4.04
C ALA A 89 7.38 -12.10 -4.85
N LYS A 90 6.22 -12.12 -5.51
CA LYS A 90 5.66 -10.99 -6.24
C LYS A 90 4.26 -10.66 -5.76
N VAL A 91 3.82 -9.43 -6.03
CA VAL A 91 2.45 -8.97 -5.78
C VAL A 91 1.65 -9.11 -7.08
N MET A 92 0.47 -9.71 -7.00
CA MET A 92 -0.41 -9.99 -8.13
C MET A 92 -1.87 -9.70 -7.74
N ASP A 93 -2.69 -9.19 -8.65
CA ASP A 93 -4.14 -9.11 -8.44
C ASP A 93 -4.88 -10.39 -8.85
N ASP A 94 -6.19 -10.42 -8.63
CA ASP A 94 -7.05 -11.55 -8.97
C ASP A 94 -7.11 -11.84 -10.49
N ASP A 95 -6.88 -10.82 -11.32
CA ASP A 95 -6.79 -10.92 -12.79
C ASP A 95 -5.41 -11.41 -13.29
N GLY A 96 -4.42 -11.57 -12.40
CA GLY A 96 -3.07 -12.01 -12.75
C GLY A 96 -2.10 -10.91 -13.15
N THR A 97 -2.47 -9.64 -12.97
CA THR A 97 -1.59 -8.49 -13.20
C THR A 97 -0.51 -8.44 -12.13
N ILE A 98 0.75 -8.34 -12.54
CA ILE A 98 1.90 -8.26 -11.63
C ILE A 98 2.21 -6.80 -11.31
N TYR A 99 2.45 -6.53 -10.03
CA TYR A 99 2.75 -5.21 -9.50
C TYR A 99 4.16 -5.18 -8.89
N GLU A 100 5.02 -4.32 -9.43
CA GLU A 100 6.43 -4.21 -9.00
C GLU A 100 6.79 -2.82 -8.49
N THR A 101 6.09 -1.78 -8.94
CA THR A 101 6.45 -0.40 -8.64
C THR A 101 5.51 0.21 -7.58
N PRO A 102 6.01 1.06 -6.67
CA PRO A 102 5.19 1.68 -5.62
C PRO A 102 4.03 2.56 -6.09
N ASP A 103 4.02 2.92 -7.38
CA ASP A 103 3.03 3.84 -7.98
C ASP A 103 2.05 3.13 -8.93
N ALA A 104 2.22 1.82 -9.15
CA ALA A 104 1.33 1.00 -9.99
C ALA A 104 -0.09 0.85 -9.42
N TRP A 105 -0.25 1.02 -8.11
CA TRP A 105 -1.55 0.99 -7.44
C TRP A 105 -1.74 2.25 -6.59
N GLN A 106 -2.88 2.92 -6.79
CA GLN A 106 -3.25 4.11 -6.03
C GLN A 106 -4.71 4.00 -5.60
N TYR A 107 -4.90 3.81 -4.30
CA TYR A 107 -6.21 3.77 -3.69
C TYR A 107 -6.17 4.46 -2.33
N ASN A 108 -7.01 5.48 -2.16
CA ASN A 108 -7.20 6.15 -0.89
C ASN A 108 -8.68 6.03 -0.49
N PRO A 109 -9.03 5.10 0.42
CA PRO A 109 -10.41 4.91 0.85
C PRO A 109 -11.00 6.15 1.55
N LYS A 110 -10.14 7.04 2.09
CA LYS A 110 -10.56 8.29 2.76
C LYS A 110 -10.74 9.47 1.78
N SER A 111 -10.43 9.28 0.49
CA SER A 111 -10.52 10.35 -0.52
C SER A 111 -11.96 10.78 -0.85
N CYS A 112 -12.97 10.00 -0.45
CA CYS A 112 -14.38 10.34 -0.67
C CYS A 112 -14.91 11.45 0.25
N VAL A 113 -14.13 11.95 1.21
CA VAL A 113 -14.58 13.00 2.18
C VAL A 113 -14.12 14.42 1.79
N ALA A 114 -13.29 14.59 0.75
CA ALA A 114 -12.82 15.91 0.32
C ALA A 114 -13.31 16.26 -1.09
N THR A 115 -14.59 16.64 -1.23
CA THR A 115 -15.10 17.66 -2.18
C THR A 115 -16.63 17.77 -2.09
N ALA A 116 -17.14 18.15 -0.92
CA ALA A 116 -18.36 18.95 -0.90
C ALA A 116 -17.93 20.40 -1.17
N SER A 117 -18.00 20.80 -2.44
CA SER A 117 -17.89 22.19 -2.87
C SER A 117 -18.95 23.03 -2.15
N VAL A 118 -18.54 23.83 -1.16
CA VAL A 118 -19.28 25.03 -0.78
C VAL A 118 -18.76 26.15 -1.67
N ASP A 119 -19.32 26.21 -2.87
CA ASP A 119 -19.24 27.38 -3.71
C ASP A 119 -20.18 28.44 -3.12
N THR A 120 -19.65 29.32 -2.26
CA THR A 120 -20.32 30.58 -1.92
C THR A 120 -19.52 31.73 -2.48
N THR A 121 -19.87 32.09 -3.70
CA THR A 121 -19.55 33.36 -4.34
C THR A 121 -19.87 34.54 -3.41
N ASN A 122 -18.87 35.22 -2.87
CA ASN A 122 -18.73 36.68 -2.88
C ASN A 122 -17.57 37.18 -2.00
N GLY A 123 -16.70 38.02 -2.58
CA GLY A 123 -16.06 39.09 -1.81
C GLY A 123 -14.54 39.27 -1.96
N ARG A 124 -14.12 39.91 -3.06
CA ARG A 124 -13.06 40.94 -3.15
C ARG A 124 -11.77 40.74 -2.31
N LYS A 125 -10.64 40.45 -2.96
CA LYS A 125 -9.56 41.42 -3.27
C LYS A 125 -8.30 40.71 -3.81
N MET A 126 -7.86 41.21 -4.96
CA MET A 126 -6.49 41.27 -5.49
C MET A 126 -5.36 41.00 -4.47
N ALA A 127 -4.49 40.03 -4.74
CA ALA A 127 -3.03 40.21 -4.88
C ALA A 127 -2.29 38.86 -4.87
N GLU A 128 -1.28 38.77 -5.74
CA GLU A 128 -0.10 37.89 -5.64
C GLU A 128 -0.23 36.42 -6.04
N GLU A 129 -0.24 36.26 -7.37
CA GLU A 129 0.68 35.36 -8.04
C GLU A 129 2.09 35.38 -7.40
N ARG A 130 2.75 34.21 -7.41
CA ARG A 130 4.18 33.92 -7.15
C ARG A 130 4.53 33.39 -5.75
N ASN A 131 4.19 32.13 -5.47
CA ASN A 131 5.04 31.33 -4.56
C ASN A 131 4.96 29.81 -4.79
N ALA A 132 5.25 29.38 -6.02
CA ALA A 132 5.47 27.95 -6.36
C ALA A 132 6.67 27.74 -7.30
N ILE A 133 7.65 28.65 -7.27
CA ILE A 133 8.97 28.48 -7.92
C ILE A 133 10.06 29.03 -6.98
N GLN A 134 10.04 28.60 -5.71
CA GLN A 134 11.09 28.91 -4.72
C GLN A 134 11.46 27.68 -3.86
N CYS A 135 11.61 26.52 -4.50
CA CYS A 135 12.35 25.38 -3.92
C CYS A 135 13.38 24.76 -4.89
N PHE A 136 13.64 25.35 -6.06
CA PHE A 136 14.55 24.76 -7.06
C PHE A 136 15.81 25.59 -7.37
N LEU A 137 16.05 26.71 -6.69
CA LEU A 137 17.23 27.57 -6.91
C LEU A 137 18.06 27.78 -5.63
N SER A 138 18.39 26.67 -4.95
CA SER A 138 19.43 26.67 -3.90
C SER A 138 20.56 25.66 -4.15
N LEU A 139 20.52 24.86 -5.23
CA LEU A 139 21.53 23.81 -5.47
C LEU A 139 22.61 24.13 -6.53
N PHE A 140 22.52 25.25 -7.25
CA PHE A 140 23.60 25.67 -8.17
C PHE A 140 23.99 27.11 -7.91
N GLY A 141 24.95 27.29 -7.01
CA GLY A 141 25.54 28.58 -6.64
C GLY A 141 26.17 29.31 -7.83
N LEU A 142 25.37 30.09 -8.55
CA LEU A 142 25.83 31.00 -9.59
C LEU A 142 25.45 32.44 -9.23
N LYS A 143 26.44 33.15 -8.69
CA LYS A 143 26.44 34.59 -8.45
C LYS A 143 26.50 35.31 -9.80
N LYS A 144 25.46 36.06 -10.18
CA LYS A 144 25.59 37.02 -11.29
C LYS A 144 26.17 38.34 -10.79
N ARG A 145 27.16 38.82 -11.53
CA ARG A 145 27.73 40.17 -11.47
C ARG A 145 26.71 41.19 -11.95
#